data_AF-A0A254SDS8-F1
#
_entry.id   AF-A0A254SDS8-F1
#
_cell.length_a   1.000
_cell.length_b   1.000
_cell.length_c   1.000
_cell.angle_alpha   90.00
_cell.angle_beta   90.00
_cell.angle_gamma   90.00
#
_symmetry.space_group_name_H-M   'P 1'
#
loop_
_entity.id
_entity.type
_entity.pdbx_description
1 polymer ?
#
loop_
_entity_poly.entity_id
_entity_poly.type
_entity_poly.pdbx_seq_one_letter_code
_entity_poly.pdbx_strand_id
1 'polypeptide(L)'
;MRLLRFEKVCVEWAEFIYKNRSSSAKFTHNYDIVVGPIADDGVAYLLNMYEDGLRTLEELAKELEYKDLNSQYCFLTEKAVSLLRRVK
;
A
#
# COMPACT_ATOMS: atom_id res chain seq x y z
N MET A 1 7.88 -0.15 18.24
CA MET A 1 7.96 -0.34 16.78
C MET A 1 6.53 -0.44 16.30
N ARG A 2 6.12 0.43 15.39
CA ARG A 2 4.75 0.53 14.90
C ARG A 2 4.66 -0.17 13.55
N LEU A 3 3.93 -1.28 13.52
CA LEU A 3 3.70 -2.08 12.33
C LEU A 3 2.27 -1.84 11.84
N LEU A 4 2.12 -1.51 10.56
CA LEU A 4 0.85 -1.60 9.85
C LEU A 4 0.92 -2.81 8.92
N ARG A 5 -0.09 -3.69 8.97
CA ARG A 5 -0.16 -4.88 8.14
C ARG A 5 -1.52 -4.98 7.46
N PHE A 6 -1.48 -5.18 6.15
CA PHE A 6 -2.63 -5.53 5.32
C PHE A 6 -2.43 -6.97 4.83
N GLU A 7 -3.32 -7.88 5.20
CA GLU A 7 -3.19 -9.30 4.83
C GLU A 7 -3.61 -9.57 3.39
N LYS A 8 -4.48 -8.73 2.86
CA LYS A 8 -5.03 -8.80 1.51
C LYS A 8 -5.34 -7.41 1.01
N VAL A 9 -5.66 -7.33 -0.28
CA VAL A 9 -6.29 -6.14 -0.84
C VAL A 9 -7.64 -5.94 -0.16
N CYS A 10 -7.87 -4.71 0.30
CA CYS A 10 -9.13 -4.25 0.85
C CYS A 10 -9.26 -2.75 0.60
N VAL A 11 -10.43 -2.18 0.88
CA VAL A 11 -10.70 -0.75 0.67
C VAL A 11 -9.74 0.12 1.48
N GLU A 12 -9.45 -0.26 2.73
CA GLU A 12 -8.54 0.46 3.61
C GLU A 12 -7.10 0.45 3.10
N TRP A 13 -6.67 -0.66 2.49
CA TRP A 13 -5.36 -0.74 1.84
C TRP A 13 -5.32 0.13 0.58
N ALA A 14 -6.36 0.07 -0.26
CA ALA A 14 -6.44 0.90 -1.46
C ALA A 14 -6.43 2.39 -1.11
N GLU A 15 -7.20 2.79 -0.09
CA GLU A 15 -7.22 4.15 0.44
C GLU A 15 -5.86 4.55 1.03
N PHE A 16 -5.17 3.64 1.71
CA PHE A 16 -3.82 3.88 2.24
C PHE A 16 -2.81 4.13 1.12
N ILE A 17 -2.79 3.30 0.06
CA ILE A 17 -1.89 3.51 -1.08
C ILE A 17 -2.25 4.80 -1.80
N TYR A 18 -3.55 5.07 -2.01
CA TYR A 18 -4.05 6.30 -2.59
C TYR A 18 -3.52 7.54 -1.85
N LYS A 19 -3.71 7.59 -0.54
CA LYS A 19 -3.25 8.70 0.32
C LYS A 19 -1.74 8.90 0.25
N ASN A 20 -0.95 7.82 0.13
CA ASN A 20 0.51 7.92 0.01
C ASN A 20 0.98 8.39 -1.37
N ARG A 21 0.24 8.08 -2.44
CA ARG A 21 0.62 8.42 -3.83
C ARG A 21 0.05 9.74 -4.30
N SER A 22 -1.13 10.10 -3.82
CA SER A 22 -1.80 11.32 -4.24
C SER A 22 -1.07 12.53 -3.67
N SER A 23 -0.57 13.38 -4.57
CA SER A 23 0.07 14.65 -4.22
C SER A 23 -0.89 15.60 -3.49
N SER A 24 -2.20 15.40 -3.65
CA SER A 24 -3.26 16.21 -3.03
C SER A 24 -3.55 15.82 -1.57
N ALA A 25 -3.30 14.56 -1.19
CA ALA A 25 -3.79 14.00 0.07
C ALA A 25 -3.01 14.47 1.32
N LYS A 26 -1.84 15.11 1.15
CA LYS A 26 -0.93 15.55 2.24
C LYS A 26 -0.85 14.53 3.39
N PHE A 27 -0.75 13.26 3.04
CA PHE A 27 -0.83 12.18 4.01
C PHE A 27 0.51 11.94 4.66
N THR A 28 0.50 11.82 5.99
CA THR A 28 1.68 11.40 6.77
C THR A 28 1.23 10.41 7.82
N HIS A 29 2.11 9.45 8.14
CA HIS A 29 1.88 8.46 9.18
C HIS A 29 3.18 8.19 9.94
N ASN A 30 3.07 7.52 11.08
CA ASN A 30 4.21 7.27 11.99
C ASN A 30 4.52 5.77 12.16
N TYR A 31 4.10 4.94 11.21
CA TYR A 31 4.50 3.54 11.15
C TYR A 31 5.98 3.40 10.82
N ASP A 32 6.64 2.46 11.50
CA ASP A 32 8.04 2.08 11.28
C ASP A 32 8.17 1.09 10.11
N ILE A 33 7.19 0.18 9.99
CA ILE A 33 7.09 -0.84 8.94
C ILE A 33 5.66 -0.89 8.44
N VAL A 34 5.48 -0.92 7.13
CA VAL A 34 4.20 -1.24 6.48
C VAL A 34 4.38 -2.52 5.69
N VAL A 35 3.48 -3.48 5.91
CA VAL A 35 3.44 -4.75 5.20
C VAL A 35 2.11 -4.86 4.48
N GLY A 36 2.13 -5.23 3.21
CA GLY A 36 0.90 -5.39 2.46
C GLY A 36 1.09 -6.03 1.10
N PRO A 37 0.01 -6.14 0.33
CA PRO A 37 0.06 -6.50 -1.09
C PRO A 37 1.03 -5.63 -1.90
N ILE A 38 1.55 -6.17 -3.01
CA ILE A 38 2.39 -5.39 -3.95
C ILE A 38 1.54 -4.28 -4.61
N ALA A 39 2.00 -3.04 -4.47
CA ALA A 39 1.45 -1.89 -5.20
C ALA A 39 2.15 -1.70 -6.56
N ASP A 40 1.90 -2.59 -7.53
CA ASP A 40 2.52 -2.58 -8.86
C ASP A 40 1.97 -1.47 -9.81
N ASP A 41 2.36 -1.51 -11.08
CA ASP A 41 1.86 -0.58 -12.12
C ASP A 41 0.35 -0.71 -12.34
N GLY A 42 -0.22 -1.90 -12.15
CA GLY A 42 -1.67 -2.10 -12.21
C GLY A 42 -2.39 -1.34 -11.09
N VAL A 43 -1.82 -1.34 -9.88
CA VAL A 43 -2.33 -0.53 -8.76
C VAL A 43 -2.22 0.95 -9.06
N ALA A 44 -1.12 1.41 -9.69
CA ALA A 44 -0.98 2.81 -10.11
C ALA A 44 -2.07 3.22 -11.13
N TYR A 45 -2.28 2.41 -12.16
CA TYR A 45 -3.30 2.65 -13.19
C TYR A 45 -4.70 2.78 -12.59
N LEU A 46 -5.06 1.85 -11.70
CA LEU A 46 -6.37 1.83 -11.05
C LEU A 46 -6.59 3.06 -10.16
N LEU A 47 -5.57 3.50 -9.42
CA LEU A 47 -5.66 4.71 -8.60
C LEU A 47 -5.86 5.97 -9.43
N ASN A 48 -5.22 6.08 -10.60
CA ASN A 48 -5.45 7.22 -11.51
C ASN A 48 -6.90 7.25 -12.01
N MET A 49 -7.48 6.09 -12.34
CA MET A 49 -8.90 6.02 -12.73
C MET A 49 -9.84 6.45 -11.59
N TYR A 50 -9.48 6.19 -10.34
CA TYR A 50 -10.21 6.70 -9.17
C TYR A 50 -10.07 8.21 -9.02
N GLU A 51 -8.86 8.78 -9.22
CA GLU A 51 -8.66 10.25 -9.22
C GLU A 51 -9.47 10.95 -10.30
N ASP A 52 -9.57 10.35 -11.49
CA ASP A 52 -10.38 10.86 -12.61
C ASP A 52 -11.90 10.67 -12.41
N GLY A 53 -12.32 10.04 -11.30
CA GLY A 53 -13.73 9.77 -10.98
C GLY A 53 -14.38 8.68 -11.84
N LEU A 54 -13.58 7.86 -12.53
CA LEU A 54 -14.04 6.81 -13.44
C LEU A 54 -14.37 5.49 -12.72
N ARG A 55 -13.88 5.31 -11.48
CA ARG A 55 -14.07 4.12 -10.63
C ARG A 55 -14.14 4.50 -9.16
N THR A 56 -14.76 3.67 -8.33
CA THR A 56 -14.73 3.83 -6.86
C THR A 56 -13.63 2.98 -6.20
N LEU A 57 -13.23 3.29 -4.96
CA LEU A 57 -12.24 2.50 -4.22
C LEU A 57 -12.70 1.05 -3.99
N GLU A 58 -14.01 0.81 -3.86
CA GLU A 58 -14.59 -0.53 -3.73
C GLU A 58 -14.41 -1.35 -5.00
N GLU A 59 -14.62 -0.74 -6.17
CA GLU A 59 -14.38 -1.39 -7.47
C GLU A 59 -12.89 -1.71 -7.65
N LEU A 60 -12.01 -0.78 -7.26
CA LEU A 60 -10.56 -1.00 -7.30
C LEU A 60 -10.13 -2.16 -6.41
N ALA A 61 -10.63 -2.21 -5.17
CA ALA A 61 -10.30 -3.28 -4.23
C ALA A 61 -10.71 -4.65 -4.79
N LYS A 62 -11.87 -4.74 -5.43
CA LYS A 62 -12.35 -5.98 -6.05
C LYS A 62 -11.49 -6.40 -7.24
N GLU A 63 -11.10 -5.48 -8.13
CA GLU A 63 -10.24 -5.80 -9.28
C GLU A 63 -8.82 -6.23 -8.84
N LEU A 64 -8.32 -5.67 -7.73
CA LEU A 64 -7.00 -5.97 -7.18
C LEU A 64 -6.96 -7.26 -6.35
N GLU A 65 -8.09 -7.72 -5.80
CA GLU A 65 -8.19 -8.97 -5.02
C GLU A 65 -7.91 -10.23 -5.87
N TYR A 66 -8.03 -10.15 -7.21
CA TYR A 66 -7.84 -11.30 -8.12
C TYR A 66 -6.39 -11.60 -8.52
N LYS A 67 -5.42 -10.77 -8.14
CA LYS A 67 -3.99 -11.05 -8.40
C LYS A 67 -3.40 -11.80 -7.21
N ASP A 68 -2.63 -12.88 -7.42
CA ASP A 68 -1.87 -13.51 -6.32
C ASP A 68 -0.93 -12.49 -5.68
N LEU A 69 -1.16 -12.17 -4.40
CA LEU A 69 -0.48 -11.08 -3.71
C LEU A 69 0.72 -11.61 -2.94
N ASN A 70 1.92 -11.35 -3.46
CA ASN A 70 3.13 -11.43 -2.66
C ASN A 70 3.14 -10.32 -1.59
N SER A 71 3.74 -10.58 -0.44
CA SER A 71 3.87 -9.57 0.62
C SER A 71 5.05 -8.63 0.35
N GLN A 72 4.77 -7.33 0.23
CA GLN A 72 5.75 -6.25 0.20
C GLN A 72 6.02 -5.74 1.63
N TYR A 73 7.28 -5.40 1.90
CA TYR A 73 7.70 -4.77 3.15
C TYR A 73 8.30 -3.38 2.84
N CYS A 74 7.76 -2.34 3.48
CA CYS A 74 8.29 -0.99 3.44
C CYS A 74 8.84 -0.62 4.82
N PHE A 75 10.14 -0.32 4.89
CA PHE A 75 10.83 0.10 6.12
C PHE A 75 11.01 1.62 6.09
N LEU A 76 10.41 2.32 7.04
CA LEU A 76 10.28 3.79 7.01
C LEU A 76 11.20 4.52 7.99
N THR A 77 11.77 3.81 8.96
CA THR A 77 12.66 4.38 9.98
C THR A 77 13.97 3.63 10.09
N GLU A 78 15.04 4.32 10.51
CA GLU A 78 16.34 3.69 10.77
C GLU A 78 16.24 2.54 11.78
N LYS A 79 15.40 2.74 12.80
CA LYS A 79 15.06 1.70 13.77
C LYS A 79 14.54 0.43 13.09
N ALA A 80 13.62 0.55 12.13
CA ALA A 80 13.08 -0.59 11.39
C ALA A 80 14.16 -1.29 10.56
N VAL A 81 14.98 -0.52 9.84
CA VAL A 81 16.06 -1.04 8.99
C VAL A 81 17.12 -1.77 9.82
N SER A 82 17.47 -1.25 11.01
CA SER A 82 18.47 -1.85 11.90
C SER A 82 18.13 -3.27 12.38
N LEU A 83 16.87 -3.70 12.26
CA LEU A 83 16.42 -5.04 12.64
C LEU A 83 16.66 -6.08 11.54
N LEU A 84 16.98 -5.66 10.32
CA LEU A 84 17.28 -6.55 9.22
C LEU A 84 18.56 -7.33 9.47
N ARG A 85 18.51 -8.64 9.25
CA ARG A 85 19.68 -9.51 9.27
C ARG A 85 19.84 -10.14 7.91
N ARG A 86 21.04 -10.02 7.33
CA ARG A 86 21.37 -10.71 6.08
C ARG A 86 21.34 -12.22 6.32
N VAL A 87 20.51 -12.92 5.55
CA VAL A 87 20.52 -14.38 5.48
C VAL A 87 21.58 -14.79 4.44
N LYS A 88 22.33 -15.86 4.73
CA LYS A 88 23.35 -16.40 3.82
C LYS A 88 22.73 -17.28 2.75
#